data_AF-Q6M9L6-F1
#
_entry.id   AF-Q6M9L6-F1
#
_cell.length_a   1.000
_cell.length_b   1.000
_cell.length_c   1.000
_cell.angle_alpha   90.00
_cell.angle_beta   90.00
_cell.angle_gamma   90.00
#
_symmetry.space_group_name_H-M   'P 1'
#
loop_
_entity.id
_entity.type
_entity.pdbx_description
1 polymer ?
#
loop_
_entity_poly.entity_id
_entity_poly.type
_entity_poly.pdbx_seq_one_letter_code
_entity_poly.pdbx_strand_id
1 'polypeptide(L)'
;MLNKWIYLFTILILGLYKSIYSLESESYYQVSREEHTFSTIFDMTWQKQPVGTVVKSVFHLTTEYDLYNRFGLYEAKGICRLISLGTFFSWGTAIDLFDIDNRLIGFIEGKFFTQEAAQFNFYNEAKKLIAIAILYPKDKQFKIVDPIYHHLIASLTYQKTNDNMDLIAIYKPKKIPAPYLKIFSAFACDANEYLIKID
;
A
#
# COMPACT_ATOMS: atom_id res chain seq x y z
N MET A 1 45.84 22.41 -25.26
CA MET A 1 45.27 22.53 -23.90
C MET A 1 43.73 22.42 -23.86
N LEU A 2 43.02 22.63 -24.97
CA LEU A 2 41.54 22.57 -25.05
C LEU A 2 40.94 21.19 -24.72
N ASN A 3 41.61 20.09 -25.10
CA ASN A 3 41.08 18.73 -24.91
C ASN A 3 40.98 18.27 -23.43
N LYS A 4 41.76 18.86 -22.51
CA LYS A 4 41.69 18.50 -21.08
C LYS A 4 40.42 19.03 -20.41
N TRP A 5 39.95 20.21 -20.82
CA TRP A 5 38.75 20.83 -20.28
C TRP A 5 37.47 20.14 -20.77
N ILE A 6 37.47 19.65 -22.03
CA ILE A 6 36.35 18.88 -22.59
C ILE A 6 36.16 17.58 -21.80
N TYR A 7 37.23 16.85 -21.48
CA TYR A 7 37.17 15.61 -20.69
C TYR A 7 36.67 15.84 -19.25
N LEU A 8 37.11 16.92 -18.60
CA LEU A 8 36.62 17.29 -17.28
C LEU A 8 35.12 17.63 -17.30
N PHE A 9 34.65 18.29 -18.35
CA PHE A 9 33.25 18.65 -18.51
C PHE A 9 32.36 17.44 -18.78
N THR A 10 32.79 16.48 -19.60
CA THR A 10 32.04 15.22 -19.81
C THR A 10 31.97 14.35 -18.56
N ILE A 11 33.05 14.27 -17.76
CA ILE A 11 33.03 13.53 -16.48
C ILE A 11 32.07 14.21 -15.49
N LEU A 12 32.02 15.54 -15.45
CA LEU A 12 31.10 16.29 -14.60
C LEU A 12 29.63 16.04 -15.02
N ILE A 13 29.34 16.08 -16.32
CA ILE A 13 28.00 15.79 -16.86
C ILE A 13 27.60 14.35 -16.55
N LEU A 14 28.48 13.37 -16.75
CA LEU A 14 28.21 11.96 -16.43
C LEU A 14 28.00 11.74 -14.93
N GLY A 15 28.74 12.45 -14.06
CA GLY A 15 28.56 12.43 -12.61
C GLY A 15 27.21 13.03 -12.18
N LEU A 16 26.81 14.14 -12.78
CA LEU A 16 25.50 14.78 -12.55
C LEU A 16 24.36 13.91 -13.08
N TYR A 17 24.53 13.28 -14.25
CA TYR A 17 23.55 12.35 -14.81
C TYR A 17 23.37 11.14 -13.88
N LYS A 18 24.47 10.54 -13.40
CA LYS A 18 24.41 9.41 -12.46
C LYS A 18 23.76 9.78 -11.11
N SER A 19 23.88 11.04 -10.66
CA SER A 19 23.17 11.56 -9.48
C SER A 19 21.67 11.74 -9.72
N ILE A 20 21.23 12.09 -10.92
CA ILE A 20 19.80 12.23 -11.24
C ILE A 20 19.12 10.85 -11.32
N TYR A 21 19.85 9.83 -11.78
CA TYR A 21 19.41 8.43 -11.74
C TYR A 21 19.74 7.73 -10.42
N SER A 22 20.09 8.47 -9.36
CA SER A 22 20.31 7.84 -8.06
C SER A 22 19.03 7.14 -7.62
N LEU A 23 19.11 5.80 -7.59
CA LEU A 23 18.37 4.85 -6.78
C LEU A 23 17.03 5.42 -6.28
N GLU A 24 15.93 5.10 -6.96
CA GLU A 24 14.60 5.30 -6.41
C GLU A 24 14.55 4.51 -5.09
N SER A 25 14.79 5.20 -3.98
CA SER A 25 15.05 4.56 -2.69
C SER A 25 13.79 3.87 -2.24
N GLU A 26 13.85 2.55 -2.12
CA GLU A 26 12.76 1.76 -1.57
C GLU A 26 12.49 2.23 -0.14
N SER A 27 11.22 2.36 0.20
CA SER A 27 10.74 2.63 1.54
C SER A 27 10.20 1.35 2.15
N TYR A 28 10.31 1.27 3.47
CA TYR A 28 9.95 0.09 4.24
C TYR A 28 9.03 0.48 5.39
N TYR A 29 8.05 -0.36 5.70
CA TYR A 29 7.38 -0.36 7.01
C TYR A 29 6.83 -1.72 7.37
N GLN A 30 6.75 -2.01 8.65
CA GLN A 30 6.04 -3.14 9.24
C GLN A 30 4.71 -2.65 9.78
N VAL A 31 3.64 -3.40 9.50
CA VAL A 31 2.30 -3.17 10.06
C VAL A 31 2.04 -4.23 11.12
N SER A 32 1.75 -3.76 12.33
CA SER A 32 1.30 -4.59 13.44
C SER A 32 -0.15 -4.26 13.78
N ARG A 33 -0.93 -5.29 14.11
CA ARG A 33 -2.36 -5.20 14.41
C ARG A 33 -2.59 -5.31 15.92
N GLU A 34 -3.33 -4.36 16.46
CA GLU A 34 -3.79 -4.34 17.86
C GLU A 34 -5.31 -4.22 17.90
N GLU A 35 -5.97 -5.15 18.59
CA GLU A 35 -7.42 -5.15 18.73
C GLU A 35 -7.82 -4.55 20.08
N HIS A 36 -8.73 -3.58 20.02
CA HIS A 36 -9.38 -3.00 21.18
C HIS A 36 -10.88 -3.23 21.09
N THR A 37 -11.58 -3.04 22.21
CA THR A 37 -13.03 -3.27 22.33
C THR A 37 -13.86 -2.51 21.28
N PHE A 38 -13.40 -1.35 20.82
CA PHE A 38 -14.14 -0.48 19.90
C PHE A 38 -13.36 -0.03 18.66
N SER A 39 -12.17 -0.59 18.45
CA SER A 39 -11.33 -0.21 17.32
C SER A 39 -10.25 -1.25 17.07
N THR A 40 -9.78 -1.32 15.83
CA THR A 40 -8.56 -2.05 15.48
C THR A 40 -7.52 -1.04 15.03
N ILE A 41 -6.34 -1.07 15.64
CA ILE A 41 -5.23 -0.18 15.30
C ILE A 41 -4.21 -0.97 14.49
N PHE A 42 -3.74 -0.37 13.40
CA PHE A 42 -2.71 -0.89 12.52
C PHE A 42 -1.51 0.06 12.56
N ASP A 43 -0.57 -0.22 13.45
CA ASP A 43 0.61 0.62 13.64
C ASP A 43 1.68 0.30 12.60
N MET A 44 2.17 1.35 11.93
CA MET A 44 3.17 1.23 10.87
C MET A 44 4.49 1.78 11.36
N THR A 45 5.50 0.92 11.45
CA THR A 45 6.82 1.28 11.96
C THR A 45 7.94 0.94 10.99
N TRP A 46 8.99 1.75 10.98
CA TRP A 46 10.25 1.46 10.29
C TRP A 46 11.40 1.65 11.27
N GLN A 47 12.19 0.60 11.50
CA GLN A 47 13.30 0.66 12.48
C GLN A 47 12.86 1.19 13.85
N LYS A 48 11.69 0.73 14.33
CA LYS A 48 11.04 1.17 15.58
C LYS A 48 10.61 2.64 15.62
N GLN A 49 10.64 3.35 14.50
CA GLN A 49 10.10 4.71 14.37
C GLN A 49 8.70 4.66 13.73
N PRO A 50 7.72 5.41 14.24
CA PRO A 50 6.40 5.46 13.63
C PRO A 50 6.47 6.14 12.26
N VAL A 51 5.84 5.53 11.26
CA VAL A 51 5.68 6.12 9.91
C VAL A 51 4.21 6.42 9.59
N GLY A 52 3.29 5.91 10.40
CA GLY A 52 1.87 6.19 10.36
C GLY A 52 1.08 5.16 11.15
N THR A 53 -0.21 5.41 11.31
CA THR A 53 -1.14 4.51 11.98
C THR A 53 -2.44 4.53 11.19
N VAL A 54 -3.05 3.36 10.97
CA VAL A 54 -4.41 3.28 10.44
C VAL A 54 -5.33 2.78 11.55
N VAL A 55 -6.44 3.47 11.77
CA VAL A 55 -7.44 3.11 12.78
C VAL A 55 -8.72 2.67 12.08
N LYS A 56 -9.18 1.47 12.37
CA LYS A 56 -10.49 0.97 11.97
C LYS A 56 -11.46 1.14 13.12
N SER A 57 -12.45 2.00 12.93
CA SER A 57 -13.50 2.27 13.93
C SER A 57 -14.73 1.40 13.69
N VAL A 58 -15.32 0.83 14.75
CA VAL A 58 -16.48 -0.10 14.64
C VAL A 58 -17.86 0.58 14.71
N PHE A 59 -17.91 1.91 14.88
CA PHE A 59 -19.17 2.66 15.03
C PHE A 59 -19.79 3.16 13.71
N HIS A 60 -19.18 2.84 12.57
CA HIS A 60 -19.65 3.27 11.27
C HIS A 60 -20.53 2.18 10.62
N LEU A 61 -21.51 2.61 9.81
CA LEU A 61 -22.36 1.70 9.03
C LEU A 61 -21.53 0.89 8.01
N THR A 62 -20.40 1.45 7.58
CA THR A 62 -19.42 0.85 6.69
C THR A 62 -18.07 0.75 7.40
N THR A 63 -17.24 -0.23 7.04
CA THR A 63 -15.87 -0.28 7.54
C THR A 63 -15.08 0.94 7.06
N GLU A 64 -14.55 1.72 7.98
CA GLU A 64 -13.74 2.90 7.71
C GLU A 64 -12.33 2.73 8.29
N TYR A 65 -11.32 3.14 7.53
CA TYR A 65 -9.90 3.12 7.87
C TYR A 65 -9.37 4.55 7.86
N ASP A 66 -9.14 5.12 9.02
CA ASP A 66 -8.59 6.47 9.17
C ASP A 66 -7.06 6.41 9.23
N LEU A 67 -6.39 7.09 8.31
CA LEU A 67 -4.93 7.16 8.24
C LEU A 67 -4.41 8.40 8.96
N TYR A 68 -3.47 8.18 9.86
CA TYR A 68 -2.70 9.20 10.58
C TYR A 68 -1.22 9.09 10.22
N ASN A 69 -0.56 10.24 10.15
CA ASN A 69 0.87 10.31 9.89
C ASN A 69 1.71 9.97 11.11
N ARG A 70 3.04 10.02 10.96
CA ARG A 70 4.00 9.78 12.04
C ARG A 70 3.87 10.70 13.27
N PHE A 71 3.14 11.80 13.14
CA PHE A 71 2.88 12.78 14.20
C PHE A 71 1.46 12.65 14.77
N GLY A 72 0.68 11.66 14.33
CA GLY A 72 -0.71 11.48 14.74
C GLY A 72 -1.69 12.46 14.09
N LEU A 73 -1.29 13.17 13.03
CA LEU A 73 -2.20 14.05 12.29
C LEU A 73 -2.92 13.24 11.20
N TYR A 74 -4.23 13.46 11.07
CA TYR A 74 -5.06 12.83 10.04
C TYR A 74 -4.58 13.21 8.63
N GLU A 75 -4.42 12.21 7.75
CA GLU A 75 -3.98 12.40 6.35
C GLU A 75 -5.05 12.04 5.32
N ALA A 76 -5.77 10.94 5.56
CA ALA A 76 -6.68 10.35 4.59
C ALA A 76 -7.61 9.35 5.29
N LYS A 77 -8.64 8.88 4.57
CA LYS A 77 -9.43 7.72 4.99
C LYS A 77 -9.80 6.81 3.83
N GLY A 78 -10.03 5.54 4.15
CA GLY A 78 -10.54 4.51 3.25
C GLY A 78 -11.90 4.02 3.72
N ILE A 79 -12.93 4.10 2.88
CA ILE A 79 -14.29 3.65 3.21
C ILE A 79 -14.63 2.42 2.36
N CYS A 80 -14.92 1.29 3.00
CA CYS A 80 -15.39 0.11 2.31
C CYS A 80 -16.83 0.30 1.83
N ARG A 81 -17.09 0.04 0.54
CA ARG A 81 -18.44 0.16 -0.03
C ARG A 81 -19.36 -0.93 0.50
N LEU A 82 -20.51 -0.52 1.05
CA LEU A 82 -21.55 -1.42 1.58
C LEU A 82 -22.13 -2.35 0.50
N ILE A 83 -22.34 -1.83 -0.70
CA ILE A 83 -22.83 -2.57 -1.87
C ILE A 83 -21.61 -3.02 -2.68
N SER A 84 -20.77 -3.86 -2.08
CA SER A 84 -19.69 -4.57 -2.76
C SER A 84 -19.70 -6.04 -2.36
N LEU A 85 -19.10 -6.90 -3.18
CA LEU A 85 -18.89 -8.30 -2.81
C LEU A 85 -18.03 -8.43 -1.54
N GLY A 86 -17.27 -7.37 -1.20
CA GLY A 86 -16.54 -7.18 0.06
C GLY A 86 -17.34 -7.44 1.32
N THR A 87 -18.65 -7.16 1.28
CA THR A 87 -19.56 -7.42 2.41
C THR A 87 -19.67 -8.91 2.73
N PHE A 88 -19.46 -9.79 1.74
CA PHE A 88 -19.51 -11.24 1.90
C PHE A 88 -18.13 -11.90 1.79
N PHE A 89 -17.23 -11.31 0.99
CA PHE A 89 -15.94 -11.88 0.66
C PHE A 89 -14.85 -10.81 0.61
N SER A 90 -13.84 -10.94 1.45
CA SER A 90 -12.74 -9.96 1.53
C SER A 90 -12.08 -9.67 0.16
N TRP A 91 -11.91 -10.67 -0.70
CA TRP A 91 -11.33 -10.50 -2.04
C TRP A 91 -12.14 -9.59 -2.98
N GLY A 92 -13.43 -9.40 -2.71
CA GLY A 92 -14.34 -8.56 -3.51
C GLY A 92 -14.54 -7.15 -2.95
N THR A 93 -13.73 -6.76 -1.96
CA THR A 93 -13.85 -5.46 -1.29
C THR A 93 -13.52 -4.31 -2.22
N ALA A 94 -14.34 -3.27 -2.20
CA ALA A 94 -14.05 -1.99 -2.81
C ALA A 94 -13.87 -0.93 -1.71
N ILE A 95 -12.80 -0.15 -1.78
CA ILE A 95 -12.41 0.87 -0.81
C ILE A 95 -12.28 2.21 -1.53
N ASP A 96 -13.12 3.17 -1.20
CA ASP A 96 -12.99 4.56 -1.67
C ASP A 96 -11.98 5.31 -0.80
N LEU A 97 -11.07 6.06 -1.41
CA LEU A 97 -10.00 6.78 -0.73
C LEU A 97 -10.25 8.28 -0.78
N PHE A 98 -10.20 8.93 0.39
CA PHE A 98 -10.42 10.36 0.53
C PHE A 98 -9.21 11.04 1.18
N ASP A 99 -8.90 12.26 0.77
CA ASP A 99 -7.87 13.10 1.41
C ASP A 99 -8.36 13.81 2.68
N ILE A 100 -7.49 14.65 3.24
CA ILE A 100 -7.78 15.48 4.42
C ILE A 100 -8.97 16.43 4.23
N ASP A 101 -9.22 16.86 2.99
CA ASP A 101 -10.32 17.75 2.61
C ASP A 101 -11.61 16.98 2.26
N ASN A 102 -11.61 15.66 2.52
CA ASN A 102 -12.70 14.74 2.19
C ASN A 102 -13.01 14.67 0.68
N ARG A 103 -12.02 14.93 -0.18
CA ARG A 103 -12.11 14.76 -1.63
C ARG A 103 -11.70 13.35 -2.02
N LEU A 104 -12.42 12.74 -2.95
CA LEU A 104 -12.09 11.42 -3.49
C LEU A 104 -10.78 11.51 -4.27
N ILE A 105 -9.73 10.85 -3.79
CA ILE A 105 -8.42 10.78 -4.46
C ILE A 105 -8.26 9.53 -5.30
N GLY A 106 -9.16 8.55 -5.14
CA GLY A 106 -9.27 7.34 -5.95
C GLY A 106 -9.92 6.19 -5.19
N PHE A 107 -9.74 4.96 -5.67
CA PHE A 107 -10.36 3.78 -5.06
C PHE A 107 -9.58 2.50 -5.36
N ILE A 108 -9.76 1.50 -4.50
CA ILE A 108 -9.23 0.15 -4.64
C ILE A 108 -10.41 -0.79 -4.85
N GLU A 109 -10.33 -1.70 -5.82
CA GLU A 109 -11.42 -2.62 -6.13
C GLU A 109 -10.91 -4.04 -6.32
N GLY A 110 -11.46 -4.97 -5.53
CA GLY A 110 -11.26 -6.40 -5.71
C GLY A 110 -11.83 -6.90 -7.04
N LYS A 111 -11.05 -7.67 -7.78
CA LYS A 111 -11.48 -8.22 -9.08
C LYS A 111 -12.37 -9.44 -8.88
N PHE A 112 -13.48 -9.48 -9.61
CA PHE A 112 -14.39 -10.63 -9.66
C PHE A 112 -13.82 -11.75 -10.54
N PHE A 113 -14.10 -13.01 -10.19
CA PHE A 113 -13.71 -14.22 -10.94
C PHE A 113 -12.21 -14.44 -11.17
N THR A 114 -11.40 -14.41 -10.10
CA THR A 114 -10.05 -14.97 -10.16
C THR A 114 -10.08 -16.43 -9.71
N GLN A 115 -9.82 -17.38 -10.61
CA GLN A 115 -9.83 -18.82 -10.29
C GLN A 115 -8.68 -19.24 -9.36
N GLU A 116 -7.65 -18.40 -9.16
CA GLU A 116 -6.39 -18.83 -8.54
C GLU A 116 -5.87 -17.91 -7.41
N ALA A 117 -6.12 -16.60 -7.42
CA ALA A 117 -5.66 -15.69 -6.36
C ALA A 117 -6.41 -14.36 -6.29
N ALA A 118 -6.62 -13.82 -5.08
CA ALA A 118 -7.22 -12.51 -4.88
C ALA A 118 -6.41 -11.40 -5.57
N GLN A 119 -7.10 -10.56 -6.35
CA GLN A 119 -6.50 -9.43 -7.07
C GLN A 119 -7.26 -8.15 -6.74
N PHE A 120 -6.54 -7.05 -6.55
CA PHE A 120 -7.11 -5.73 -6.32
C PHE A 120 -6.53 -4.70 -7.30
N ASN A 121 -7.39 -3.91 -7.92
CA ASN A 121 -7.03 -2.86 -8.84
C ASN A 121 -7.06 -1.50 -8.13
N PHE A 122 -6.06 -0.65 -8.39
CA PHE A 122 -5.92 0.66 -7.77
C PHE A 122 -6.20 1.71 -8.83
N TYR A 123 -7.17 2.57 -8.59
CA TYR A 123 -7.60 3.61 -9.53
C TYR A 123 -7.39 4.99 -8.91
N ASN A 124 -6.92 5.95 -9.69
CA ASN A 124 -6.86 7.35 -9.26
C ASN A 124 -8.22 8.06 -9.34
N GLU A 125 -8.26 9.34 -8.95
CA GLU A 125 -9.45 10.21 -9.05
C GLU A 125 -10.09 10.24 -10.46
N ALA A 126 -9.26 10.15 -11.51
CA ALA A 126 -9.69 10.13 -12.91
C ALA A 126 -10.16 8.73 -13.37
N LYS A 127 -10.30 7.77 -12.44
CA LYS A 127 -10.64 6.36 -12.68
C LYS A 127 -9.64 5.64 -13.59
N LYS A 128 -8.41 6.13 -13.67
CA LYS A 128 -7.32 5.47 -14.39
C LYS A 128 -6.69 4.42 -13.47
N LEU A 129 -6.53 3.20 -13.99
CA LEU A 129 -5.79 2.14 -13.31
C LEU A 129 -4.32 2.55 -13.16
N ILE A 130 -3.81 2.56 -11.93
CA ILE A 130 -2.45 2.96 -11.58
C ILE A 130 -1.61 1.85 -10.98
N ALA A 131 -2.23 0.82 -10.40
CA ALA A 131 -1.53 -0.35 -9.87
C ALA A 131 -2.46 -1.57 -9.76
N ILE A 132 -1.88 -2.76 -9.68
CA ILE A 132 -2.59 -4.02 -9.47
C ILE A 132 -1.89 -4.77 -8.33
N ALA A 133 -2.59 -5.08 -7.24
CA ALA A 133 -2.14 -6.00 -6.20
C ALA A 133 -2.59 -7.43 -6.53
N ILE A 134 -1.65 -8.37 -6.54
CA ILE A 134 -1.89 -9.79 -6.78
C ILE A 134 -1.43 -10.56 -5.55
N LEU A 135 -2.32 -11.34 -4.94
CA LEU A 135 -1.96 -12.26 -3.86
C LEU A 135 -1.20 -13.46 -4.43
N TYR A 136 -0.11 -13.84 -3.78
CA TYR A 136 0.59 -15.10 -3.98
C TYR A 136 0.46 -15.89 -2.68
N PRO A 137 -0.57 -16.75 -2.54
CA PRO A 137 -0.89 -17.41 -1.26
C PRO A 137 0.27 -18.26 -0.73
N LYS A 138 0.97 -18.98 -1.62
CA LYS A 138 2.13 -19.83 -1.27
C LYS A 138 3.27 -19.04 -0.61
N ASP A 139 3.49 -17.82 -1.11
CA ASP A 139 4.54 -16.93 -0.62
C ASP A 139 4.04 -16.01 0.50
N LYS A 140 2.75 -16.08 0.84
CA LYS A 140 2.06 -15.17 1.76
C LYS A 140 2.43 -13.71 1.47
N GLN A 141 2.27 -13.29 0.21
CA GLN A 141 2.62 -11.93 -0.19
C GLN A 141 1.64 -11.36 -1.22
N PHE A 142 1.39 -10.06 -1.14
CA PHE A 142 0.86 -9.28 -2.25
C PHE A 142 2.01 -8.65 -3.04
N LYS A 143 2.03 -8.83 -4.35
CA LYS A 143 2.86 -8.00 -5.25
C LYS A 143 1.99 -6.96 -5.90
N ILE A 144 2.39 -5.71 -5.78
CA ILE A 144 1.74 -4.56 -6.38
C ILE A 144 2.56 -4.13 -7.57
N VAL A 145 1.97 -4.18 -8.76
CA VAL A 145 2.65 -3.98 -10.03
C VAL A 145 2.03 -2.86 -10.85
N ASP A 146 2.83 -2.28 -11.74
CA ASP A 146 2.37 -1.33 -12.75
C ASP A 146 1.46 -2.04 -13.77
N PRO A 147 0.31 -1.45 -14.15
CA PRO A 147 -0.67 -2.13 -14.99
C PRO A 147 -0.25 -2.28 -16.45
N ILE A 148 0.74 -1.52 -16.93
CA ILE A 148 1.19 -1.53 -18.32
C ILE A 148 2.41 -2.44 -18.43
N TYR A 149 3.45 -2.16 -17.64
CA TYR A 149 4.75 -2.80 -17.75
C TYR A 149 4.94 -3.95 -16.77
N HIS A 150 4.02 -4.16 -15.82
CA HIS A 150 4.07 -5.21 -14.79
C HIS A 150 5.34 -5.16 -13.93
N HIS A 151 5.99 -3.99 -13.84
CA HIS A 151 7.11 -3.81 -12.92
C HIS A 151 6.62 -3.79 -11.48
N LEU A 152 7.43 -4.29 -10.55
CA LEU A 152 7.11 -4.24 -9.13
C LEU A 152 7.16 -2.79 -8.61
N ILE A 153 6.03 -2.35 -8.05
CA ILE A 153 5.85 -1.07 -7.35
C ILE A 153 6.04 -1.26 -5.84
N ALA A 154 5.40 -2.29 -5.29
CA ALA A 154 5.46 -2.62 -3.88
C ALA A 154 5.27 -4.13 -3.64
N SER A 155 5.74 -4.61 -2.50
CA SER A 155 5.50 -5.95 -1.99
C SER A 155 5.02 -5.86 -0.55
N LEU A 156 3.95 -6.58 -0.23
CA LEU A 156 3.44 -6.73 1.14
C LEU A 156 3.56 -8.19 1.52
N THR A 157 4.45 -8.54 2.44
CA THR A 157 4.73 -9.93 2.83
C THR A 157 4.27 -10.16 4.25
N TYR A 158 3.46 -11.19 4.48
CA TYR A 158 3.04 -11.56 5.82
C TYR A 158 4.16 -12.30 6.53
N GLN A 159 4.49 -11.87 7.74
CA GLN A 159 5.48 -12.50 8.58
C GLN A 159 4.87 -12.81 9.96
N LYS A 160 5.11 -14.02 10.46
CA LYS A 160 4.74 -14.36 11.83
C LYS A 160 5.80 -13.81 12.78
N THR A 161 5.42 -12.90 13.66
CA THR A 161 6.26 -12.35 14.72
C THR A 161 5.63 -12.71 16.06
N ASN A 162 6.27 -13.59 16.82
CA ASN A 162 5.70 -14.19 18.03
C ASN A 162 4.34 -14.87 17.72
N ASP A 163 3.25 -14.35 18.30
CA ASP A 163 1.88 -14.83 18.13
C ASP A 163 1.06 -14.01 17.13
N ASN A 164 1.59 -12.89 16.64
CA ASN A 164 0.89 -12.00 15.71
C ASN A 164 1.38 -12.19 14.25
N MET A 165 0.46 -11.96 13.31
CA MET A 165 0.76 -11.92 11.89
C MET A 165 0.95 -10.46 11.47
N ASP A 166 2.20 -10.06 11.31
CA ASP A 166 2.56 -8.73 10.81
C ASP A 166 2.59 -8.72 9.28
N LEU A 167 2.47 -7.53 8.71
CA LEU A 167 2.62 -7.30 7.27
C LEU A 167 3.80 -6.36 7.01
N ILE A 168 4.78 -6.83 6.24
CA ILE A 168 5.96 -6.05 5.85
C ILE A 168 5.75 -5.46 4.47
N ALA A 169 5.81 -4.15 4.36
CA ALA A 169 5.73 -3.41 3.11
C ALA A 169 7.11 -2.92 2.65
N ILE A 170 7.46 -3.23 1.40
CA ILE A 170 8.59 -2.65 0.67
C ILE A 170 8.04 -1.99 -0.58
N TYR A 171 8.31 -0.71 -0.82
CA TYR A 171 7.67 0.03 -1.91
C TYR A 171 8.47 1.20 -2.45
N LYS A 172 8.09 1.65 -3.65
CA LYS A 172 8.64 2.86 -4.30
C LYS A 172 7.65 4.03 -4.14
N PRO A 173 7.93 5.01 -3.24
CA PRO A 173 6.95 6.06 -2.88
C PRO A 173 6.49 6.95 -4.04
N LYS A 174 7.31 7.08 -5.09
CA LYS A 174 6.98 7.93 -6.26
C LYS A 174 6.01 7.27 -7.24
N LYS A 175 5.76 5.97 -7.11
CA LYS A 175 4.94 5.18 -8.05
C LYS A 175 3.50 5.01 -7.58
N ILE A 176 3.26 5.04 -6.28
CA ILE A 176 1.93 4.92 -5.68
C ILE A 176 1.82 5.88 -4.50
N PRO A 177 0.76 6.69 -4.39
CA PRO A 177 0.59 7.58 -3.25
C PRO A 177 0.50 6.79 -1.95
N ALA A 178 1.20 7.26 -0.91
CA ALA A 178 1.29 6.56 0.38
C ALA A 178 -0.07 6.16 0.99
N PRO A 179 -1.14 6.98 0.93
CA PRO A 179 -2.43 6.61 1.49
C PRO A 179 -3.00 5.30 0.94
N TYR A 180 -2.83 5.06 -0.37
CA TYR A 180 -3.32 3.84 -1.02
C TYR A 180 -2.66 2.61 -0.40
N LEU A 181 -1.34 2.64 -0.30
CA LEU A 181 -0.57 1.50 0.16
C LEU A 181 -0.78 1.25 1.66
N LYS A 182 -0.80 2.30 2.48
CA LYS A 182 -1.00 2.21 3.92
C LYS A 182 -2.39 1.67 4.25
N ILE A 183 -3.45 2.24 3.66
CA ILE A 183 -4.83 1.77 3.87
C ILE A 183 -4.99 0.33 3.35
N PHE A 184 -4.44 0.01 2.17
CA PHE A 184 -4.49 -1.36 1.66
C PHE A 184 -3.72 -2.36 2.55
N SER A 185 -2.60 -1.94 3.14
CA SER A 185 -1.83 -2.77 4.08
C SER A 185 -2.62 -3.07 5.35
N ALA A 186 -3.33 -2.07 5.90
CA ALA A 186 -4.23 -2.27 7.03
C ALA A 186 -5.37 -3.24 6.68
N PHE A 187 -6.04 -3.03 5.54
CA PHE A 187 -7.05 -3.95 5.04
C PHE A 187 -6.53 -5.37 4.83
N ALA A 188 -5.35 -5.54 4.22
CA ALA A 188 -4.73 -6.84 3.99
C ALA A 188 -4.39 -7.54 5.32
N CYS A 189 -3.91 -6.80 6.32
CA CYS A 189 -3.68 -7.33 7.67
C CYS A 189 -4.99 -7.74 8.36
N ASP A 190 -6.05 -6.94 8.20
CA ASP A 190 -7.39 -7.22 8.75
C ASP A 190 -7.99 -8.49 8.14
N ALA A 191 -7.93 -8.59 6.81
CA ALA A 191 -8.54 -9.66 6.02
C ALA A 191 -7.65 -10.92 5.85
N ASN A 192 -6.47 -10.96 6.47
CA ASN A 192 -5.48 -12.03 6.34
C ASN A 192 -6.10 -13.44 6.42
N GLU A 193 -6.89 -13.69 7.47
CA GLU A 193 -7.49 -15.01 7.69
C GLU A 193 -8.41 -15.45 6.54
N TYR A 194 -9.06 -14.52 5.86
CA TYR A 194 -9.96 -14.79 4.74
C TYR A 194 -9.25 -14.82 3.39
N LEU A 195 -8.06 -14.23 3.30
CA LEU A 195 -7.27 -14.13 2.07
C LEU A 195 -6.26 -15.27 1.93
N ILE A 196 -5.66 -15.72 3.04
CA ILE A 196 -4.56 -16.69 3.03
C ILE A 196 -5.01 -18.11 3.40
N LYS A 197 -6.18 -18.30 4.03
CA LYS A 197 -6.75 -19.64 4.21
C LYS A 197 -7.34 -20.15 2.89
N ILE A 198 -6.49 -20.76 2.08
CA ILE A 198 -6.85 -21.75 1.07
C ILE A 198 -6.00 -22.97 1.41
N ASP A 199 -6.63 -23.94 2.06
CA ASP A 199 -6.05 -25.26 2.38
C ASP A 199 -5.68 -26.03 1.10
#